data_AF-A0A2E0IC76-F1
#
_entry.id   AF-A0A2E0IC76-F1
#
_cell.length_a   1.000
_cell.length_b   1.000
_cell.length_c   1.000
_cell.angle_alpha   90.00
_cell.angle_beta   90.00
_cell.angle_gamma   90.00
#
_symmetry.space_group_name_H-M   'P 1'
#
loop_
_entity.id
_entity.type
_entity.pdbx_description
1 polymer ?
#
loop_
_entity_poly.entity_id
_entity_poly.type
_entity_poly.pdbx_seq_one_letter_code
_entity_poly.pdbx_strand_id
1 'polypeptide(L)' 'MVEGENGMEEKTEGYILVRSASPVLASATNKLSTWVSIKMESGWKPHANPQIFHDGEKFYLIQAMIK' A
#
# COMPACT_ATOMS: atom_id res chain seq x y z
N MET A 1 18.25 8.60 14.41
CA MET A 1 17.93 8.77 12.98
C MET A 1 17.73 7.37 12.41
N VAL A 2 16.58 7.15 11.74
CA VAL A 2 16.19 5.97 10.93
C VAL A 2 16.06 4.67 11.77
N GLU A 3 14.97 3.90 11.76
CA GLU A 3 14.19 3.38 10.64
C GLU A 3 12.72 3.18 11.01
N GLY A 4 11.83 3.59 10.09
CA GLY A 4 10.40 3.32 10.20
C GLY A 4 10.12 1.84 9.95
N GLU A 5 9.56 1.19 10.96
CA GLU A 5 9.11 -0.20 10.93
C GLU A 5 8.05 -0.40 9.84
N ASN A 6 8.45 -1.04 8.74
CA ASN A 6 7.52 -1.70 7.83
C ASN A 6 7.15 -3.07 8.40
N GLY A 7 6.35 -3.07 9.46
CA GLY A 7 5.69 -4.27 9.96
C GLY A 7 4.67 -4.77 8.95
N MET A 8 4.96 -5.90 8.32
CA MET A 8 4.05 -6.66 7.48
C MET A 8 3.41 -7.73 8.37
N GLU A 9 2.27 -7.41 9.01
CA GLU A 9 1.50 -8.41 9.76
C GLU A 9 0.81 -9.36 8.78
N GLU A 10 1.32 -10.58 8.69
CA GLU A 10 0.77 -11.67 7.89
C GLU A 10 -0.20 -12.47 8.76
N LYS A 11 -1.50 -12.16 8.69
CA LYS A 11 -2.56 -13.01 9.25
C LYS A 11 -3.16 -13.88 8.14
N THR A 12 -3.32 -15.14 8.52
CA THR A 12 -3.71 -16.33 7.78
C THR A 12 -5.09 -16.16 7.10
N GLU A 13 -5.25 -16.77 5.90
CA GLU A 13 -6.25 -16.46 4.85
C GLU A 13 -5.92 -15.14 4.14
N GLY A 14 -5.42 -15.22 2.90
CA GLY A 14 -4.50 -14.23 2.35
C GLY A 14 -5.10 -12.84 2.21
N TYR A 15 -4.91 -11.97 3.20
CA TYR A 15 -5.13 -10.53 3.11
C TYR A 15 -3.79 -9.81 3.29
N ILE A 16 -3.49 -8.87 2.40
CA ILE A 16 -2.35 -7.95 2.56
C ILE A 16 -2.80 -6.51 2.37
N LEU A 17 -2.09 -5.60 3.02
CA LEU A 17 -2.21 -4.17 2.80
C LEU A 17 -0.96 -3.68 2.07
N VAL A 18 -1.14 -3.19 0.85
CA VAL A 18 -0.08 -2.50 0.10
C VAL A 18 -0.22 -1.02 0.39
N ARG A 19 0.82 -0.40 0.95
CA ARG A 19 0.81 1.01 1.35
C ARG A 19 1.93 1.81 0.70
N SER A 20 1.69 3.08 0.46
CA SER A 20 2.69 4.04 0.01
C SER A 20 2.54 5.37 0.76
N ALA A 21 3.65 6.08 0.94
CA ALA A 21 3.68 7.40 1.56
C ALA A 21 4.52 8.38 0.72
N SER A 22 3.99 9.58 0.48
CA SER A 22 4.72 10.66 -0.19
C SER A 22 4.10 12.03 0.11
N PRO A 23 4.89 13.12 0.23
CA PRO A 23 4.34 14.48 0.35
C PRO A 23 3.59 14.94 -0.92
N VAL A 24 3.83 14.27 -2.05
CA VAL A 24 3.14 14.54 -3.32
C VAL A 24 2.19 13.40 -3.64
N LEU A 25 0.89 13.70 -3.76
CA LEU A 25 -0.15 12.71 -4.04
C LEU A 25 0.18 11.85 -5.29
N ALA A 26 0.55 12.49 -6.40
CA ALA A 26 0.93 11.78 -7.62
C ALA A 26 2.09 10.79 -7.41
N SER A 27 3.07 11.16 -6.58
CA SER A 27 4.19 10.27 -6.25
C SER A 27 3.75 9.09 -5.38
N ALA A 28 2.88 9.33 -4.40
CA ALA A 28 2.32 8.25 -3.58
C ALA A 28 1.48 7.29 -4.45
N THR A 29 0.62 7.81 -5.33
CA THR A 29 -0.16 7.01 -6.29
C THR A 29 0.73 6.16 -7.20
N ASN A 30 1.77 6.74 -7.79
CA ASN A 30 2.68 5.99 -8.67
C ASN A 30 3.37 4.85 -7.90
N LYS A 31 3.85 5.11 -6.69
CA LYS A 31 4.47 4.08 -5.83
C LYS A 31 3.47 2.97 -5.51
N LEU A 32 2.24 3.32 -5.12
CA LEU A 32 1.20 2.34 -4.82
C LEU A 32 0.92 1.45 -6.04
N SER A 33 0.70 2.05 -7.21
CA SER A 33 0.43 1.31 -8.44
C SER A 33 1.54 0.32 -8.78
N THR A 34 2.81 0.72 -8.63
CA THR A 34 3.95 -0.20 -8.82
C THR A 34 3.88 -1.39 -7.87
N TRP A 35 3.68 -1.16 -6.57
CA TRP A 35 3.62 -2.23 -5.58
C TRP A 35 2.40 -3.15 -5.77
N VAL A 36 1.25 -2.59 -6.13
CA VAL A 36 0.03 -3.34 -6.43
C VAL A 36 0.26 -4.24 -7.64
N SER A 37 0.86 -3.73 -8.72
CA SER A 37 1.19 -4.54 -9.90
C SER A 37 2.11 -5.71 -9.54
N ILE A 38 3.17 -5.49 -8.76
CA ILE A 38 4.09 -6.55 -8.31
C ILE A 38 3.34 -7.63 -7.51
N LYS A 39 2.41 -7.23 -6.63
CA LYS A 39 1.59 -8.18 -5.88
C LYS A 39 0.59 -8.90 -6.78
N MET A 40 0.02 -8.23 -7.79
CA MET A 40 -0.85 -8.86 -8.79
C MET A 40 -0.12 -9.96 -9.58
N GLU A 41 1.12 -9.72 -9.98
CA GLU A 41 1.97 -10.74 -10.63
C GLU A 41 2.23 -11.94 -9.71
N SER A 42 2.22 -11.73 -8.39
CA SER A 42 2.37 -12.78 -7.38
C SER A 42 1.05 -13.50 -7.03
N GLY A 43 -0.03 -13.21 -7.77
CA GLY A 43 -1.35 -13.81 -7.63
C GLY A 43 -2.31 -13.11 -6.66
N TRP A 44 -1.98 -11.93 -6.15
CA TRP A 44 -2.87 -11.14 -5.30
C TRP A 44 -3.88 -10.34 -6.15
N LYS A 45 -5.05 -10.05 -5.61
CA LYS A 45 -6.07 -9.23 -6.28
C LYS A 45 -6.51 -8.08 -5.39
N PRO A 46 -6.72 -6.87 -5.94
CA PRO A 46 -7.33 -5.78 -5.19
C PRO A 46 -8.69 -6.21 -4.63
N HIS A 47 -8.88 -6.06 -3.32
CA HIS A 47 -10.14 -6.41 -2.66
C HIS A 47 -11.14 -5.26 -2.68
N ALA A 48 -10.65 -4.02 -2.64
CA ALA A 48 -11.45 -2.79 -2.57
C ALA A 48 -10.78 -1.65 -3.35
N ASN A 49 -11.43 -0.50 -3.44
CA ASN A 49 -10.77 0.71 -3.96
C ASN A 49 -9.64 1.17 -3.03
N PRO A 50 -8.55 1.75 -3.56
CA PRO A 50 -7.50 2.34 -2.73
C PRO A 50 -8.06 3.42 -1.81
N GLN A 51 -7.67 3.38 -0.55
CA GLN A 51 -7.96 4.42 0.42
C GLN A 51 -6.83 5.44 0.44
N ILE A 52 -7.19 6.72 0.56
CA ILE A 52 -6.25 7.84 0.62
C ILE A 52 -6.41 8.51 1.98
N PHE A 53 -5.30 8.64 2.69
CA PHE A 53 -5.21 9.37 3.95
C PHE A 53 -4.19 10.50 3.81
N HIS A 54 -4.43 11.62 4.46
CA HIS A 54 -3.52 12.76 4.48
C HIS A 54 -3.41 13.25 5.92
N ASP A 55 -2.19 13.28 6.46
CA ASP A 55 -1.94 13.65 7.86
C ASP A 55 -1.55 15.13 8.04
N GLY A 56 -1.44 15.89 6.94
CA GLY A 56 -0.97 17.28 6.92
C GLY A 56 0.44 17.44 6.34
N GLU A 57 1.22 16.36 6.28
CA GLU A 57 2.59 16.37 5.71
C GLU A 57 2.72 15.41 4.52
N LYS A 58 2.03 14.27 4.55
CA LYS A 58 2.15 13.20 3.56
C LYS A 58 0.80 12.62 3.18
N PHE A 59 0.73 12.21 1.92
CA PHE A 59 -0.32 11.35 1.41
C PHE A 59 0.08 9.89 1.64
N TYR A 60 -0.81 9.17 2.30
CA TYR A 60 -0.75 7.73 2.47
C TYR A 60 -1.82 7.11 1.59
N LEU A 61 -1.41 6.22 0.69
CA LEU A 61 -2.36 5.40 -0.05
C LEU A 61 -2.26 3.96 0.41
N ILE A 62 -3.41 3.31 0.55
CA ILE A 62 -3.52 1.93 1.04
C ILE A 62 -4.44 1.16 0.11
N GLN A 63 -3.95 0.06 -0.44
CA GLN A 63 -4.68 -0.90 -1.24
C GLN A 63 -4.78 -2.22 -0.47
N ALA A 64 -5.98 -2.62 -0.10
CA ALA A 64 -6.24 -3.95 0.43
C ALA A 64 -6.24 -4.96 -0.72
N MET A 65 -5.52 -6.07 -0.56
CA MET A 65 -5.47 -7.14 -1.54
C MET A 65 -5.73 -8.50 -0.88
N ILE A 66 -6.31 -9.42 -1.65
CA ILE A 66 -6.63 -10.79 -1.24
C ILE A 66 -5.95 -11.82 -2.14
N LYS A 67 -5.71 -13.02 -1.62
CA LYS A 67 -5.19 -14.17 -2.38
C LYS A 67 -5.93 -15.45 -2.02
#